data_AF-A0A1H8LZ13-F1
#
_entry.id   AF-A0A1H8LZ13-F1
#
_cell.length_a   1.000
_cell.length_b   1.000
_cell.length_c   1.000
_cell.angle_alpha   90.00
_cell.angle_beta   90.00
_cell.angle_gamma   90.00
#
_symmetry.space_group_name_H-M   'P 1'
#
loop_
_entity.id
_entity.type
_entity.pdbx_description
1 polymer ?
#
loop_
_entity_poly.entity_id
_entity_poly.type
_entity_poly.pdbx_seq_one_letter_code
_entity_poly.pdbx_strand_id
1 'polypeptide(L)'
;MQTVIVILGWTALAVLLARAMQPVADSTAPQAMPFLGGGTPDTHAWQRYHFRPYSMALLFVAFEMEMMFMYPWAVVFVSEGIKALAEMGMFLAILSVGILYGWREGIFRWQ
;
A
#
# COMPACT_ATOMS: atom_id res chain seq x y z
N MET A 1 -8.77 23.53 1.84
CA MET A 1 -8.71 23.80 0.38
C MET A 1 -7.51 24.67 0.02
N GLN A 2 -7.33 25.83 0.65
CA GLN A 2 -6.18 26.72 0.39
C GLN A 2 -4.81 26.04 0.59
N THR A 3 -4.65 25.24 1.65
CA THR A 3 -3.41 24.49 1.93
C THR A 3 -3.07 23.47 0.84
N VAL A 4 -4.06 22.79 0.27
CA VAL A 4 -3.87 21.80 -0.81
C VAL A 4 -3.40 22.49 -2.09
N ILE A 5 -3.98 23.65 -2.42
CA ILE A 5 -3.59 24.44 -3.59
C ILE A 5 -2.14 24.91 -3.47
N VAL A 6 -1.73 25.37 -2.28
CA VAL A 6 -0.36 25.81 -2.02
C VAL A 6 0.62 24.65 -2.18
N ILE A 7 0.32 23.46 -1.64
CA ILE A 7 1.19 22.27 -1.78
C ILE A 7 1.33 21.90 -3.26
N LEU A 8 0.21 21.78 -3.98
CA LEU A 8 0.22 21.43 -5.41
C LEU A 8 1.02 22.45 -6.22
N GLY A 9 0.85 23.74 -5.94
CA GLY A 9 1.59 24.83 -6.57
C GLY A 9 3.09 24.71 -6.34
N TRP A 10 3.53 24.47 -5.10
CA TRP A 10 4.94 24.27 -4.78
C TRP A 10 5.54 23.03 -5.46
N THR A 11 4.83 21.90 -5.48
CA THR A 11 5.30 20.70 -6.21
C THR A 11 5.39 20.94 -7.71
N ALA A 12 4.41 21.59 -8.31
CA ALA A 12 4.44 21.91 -9.74
C ALA A 12 5.60 22.85 -10.06
N LEU A 13 5.79 23.90 -9.26
CA LEU A 13 6.91 24.84 -9.41
C LEU A 13 8.27 24.14 -9.28
N ALA A 14 8.43 23.26 -8.29
CA ALA A 14 9.66 22.49 -8.09
C ALA A 14 9.97 21.60 -9.30
N VAL A 15 8.96 20.91 -9.85
CA VAL A 15 9.13 20.08 -11.06
C VAL A 15 9.49 20.94 -12.27
N LEU A 16 8.83 22.08 -12.47
CA LEU A 16 9.12 22.98 -13.59
C LEU A 16 10.54 23.56 -13.52
N LEU A 17 10.96 24.01 -12.34
CA LEU A 17 12.33 24.49 -12.12
C LEU A 17 13.35 23.37 -12.36
N ALA A 18 13.09 22.15 -11.85
CA ALA A 18 13.96 21.01 -12.09
C ALA A 18 14.09 20.70 -13.59
N ARG A 19 12.99 20.74 -14.35
CA ARG A 19 13.01 20.54 -15.81
C ARG A 19 13.73 21.67 -16.55
N ALA A 20 13.61 22.92 -16.09
CA ALA A 20 14.30 24.07 -16.69
C ALA A 20 15.82 24.04 -16.47
N MET A 21 16.27 23.49 -15.34
CA MET A 21 17.70 23.34 -15.01
C MET A 21 18.32 22.07 -15.59
N GLN A 22 17.52 21.13 -16.10
CA GLN A 22 18.05 19.90 -16.68
C GLN A 22 18.75 20.19 -18.01
N PRO A 23 20.02 19.80 -18.18
CA PRO A 23 20.68 19.90 -19.47
C PRO A 23 19.91 19.04 -20.48
N VAL A 24 19.62 19.61 -21.65
CA VAL A 24 19.02 18.87 -22.77
C VAL A 24 20.10 17.94 -23.31
N ALA A 25 20.14 16.71 -22.80
CA ALA A 25 20.99 15.65 -23.29
C ALA A 25 20.09 14.54 -23.85
N ASP A 26 20.32 14.18 -25.09
CA ASP A 26 19.68 12.99 -25.67
C ASP A 26 20.13 11.77 -24.88
N SER A 27 19.18 10.95 -24.46
CA SER A 27 19.49 9.70 -23.79
C SER A 27 20.22 8.78 -24.78
N THR A 28 21.46 8.43 -24.49
CA THR A 28 22.21 7.45 -25.29
C THR A 28 21.49 6.10 -25.22
N ALA A 29 21.58 5.25 -26.25
CA ALA A 29 20.94 3.92 -26.27
C ALA A 29 21.12 3.10 -24.97
N PRO A 30 22.28 3.10 -24.27
CA PRO A 30 22.45 2.43 -22.98
C PRO A 30 21.69 3.08 -21.81
N GLN A 31 21.46 4.39 -21.83
CA GLN A 31 20.70 5.12 -20.81
C GLN A 31 19.19 4.89 -20.92
N ALA A 32 18.72 4.50 -22.12
CA ALA A 32 17.34 4.14 -22.37
C ALA A 32 16.98 2.70 -21.95
N MET A 33 17.97 1.90 -21.52
CA MET A 33 17.78 0.52 -21.08
C MET A 33 17.74 0.39 -19.56
N PRO A 34 17.07 -0.64 -18.99
CA PRO A 34 17.11 -0.91 -17.56
C PRO A 34 18.54 -1.12 -17.06
N PHE A 35 18.86 -0.56 -15.88
CA PHE A 35 20.16 -0.76 -15.26
C PHE A 35 20.30 -2.20 -14.74
N LEU A 36 21.16 -2.99 -15.38
CA LEU A 36 21.42 -4.40 -15.03
C LEU A 36 22.89 -4.66 -14.66
N GLY A 37 23.60 -3.66 -14.12
CA GLY A 37 25.00 -3.80 -13.70
C GLY A 37 25.99 -4.07 -14.85
N GLY A 38 25.62 -3.71 -16.09
CA GLY A 38 26.42 -3.95 -17.31
C GLY A 38 25.92 -5.11 -18.18
N GLY A 39 24.92 -5.87 -17.74
CA GLY A 39 24.24 -6.88 -18.55
C GLY A 39 23.19 -6.29 -19.50
N THR A 40 22.87 -7.00 -20.58
CA THR A 40 21.72 -6.70 -21.44
C THR A 40 20.45 -7.35 -20.88
N PRO A 41 19.26 -6.78 -21.11
CA PRO A 41 18.01 -7.40 -20.68
C PRO A 41 17.71 -8.68 -21.47
N ASP A 42 17.79 -9.83 -20.81
CA ASP A 42 17.57 -11.14 -21.47
C ASP A 42 16.12 -11.65 -21.36
N THR A 43 15.28 -11.00 -20.55
CA THR A 43 13.87 -11.37 -20.33
C THR A 43 12.94 -10.23 -20.65
N HIS A 44 11.75 -10.56 -21.17
CA HIS A 44 10.70 -9.58 -21.43
C HIS A 44 10.24 -8.91 -20.12
N ALA A 45 10.00 -7.59 -20.15
CA ALA A 45 9.66 -6.79 -18.96
C ALA A 45 8.42 -7.30 -18.19
N TRP A 46 7.53 -8.02 -18.86
CA TRP A 46 6.28 -8.53 -18.31
C TRP A 46 6.40 -9.91 -17.65
N GLN A 47 7.58 -10.54 -17.72
CA GLN A 47 7.79 -11.89 -17.20
C GLN A 47 7.84 -11.95 -15.66
N ARG A 48 7.88 -10.79 -14.99
CA ARG A 48 7.99 -10.66 -13.52
C ARG A 48 6.63 -10.60 -12.82
N TYR A 49 5.77 -11.59 -13.01
CA TYR A 49 4.55 -11.70 -12.21
C TYR A 49 4.82 -12.51 -10.93
N HIS A 50 4.96 -11.82 -9.80
CA HIS A 50 4.98 -12.44 -8.48
C HIS A 50 3.57 -12.40 -7.90
N PHE A 51 2.96 -13.57 -7.65
CA PHE A 51 1.61 -13.65 -7.06
C PHE A 51 1.59 -13.33 -5.55
N ARG A 52 2.72 -13.50 -4.86
CA ARG A 52 2.83 -13.37 -3.39
C ARG A 52 2.46 -12.01 -2.77
N PRO A 53 2.72 -10.82 -3.35
CA PRO A 53 2.26 -9.56 -2.77
C PRO A 53 0.73 -9.42 -2.75
N TYR A 54 0.00 -10.18 -3.58
CA TYR A 54 -1.46 -10.12 -3.64
C TYR A 54 -2.12 -10.61 -2.34
N SER A 55 -1.65 -11.73 -1.77
CA SER A 55 -2.21 -12.25 -0.52
C SER A 55 -1.98 -11.31 0.67
N MET A 56 -0.81 -10.66 0.71
CA MET A 56 -0.51 -9.65 1.72
C MET A 56 -1.41 -8.41 1.56
N ALA A 57 -1.65 -7.97 0.33
CA ALA A 57 -2.53 -6.85 0.04
C ALA A 57 -4.00 -7.16 0.40
N LEU A 58 -4.49 -8.36 0.09
CA LEU A 58 -5.84 -8.78 0.48
C LEU A 58 -6.00 -8.83 2.00
N LEU A 59 -5.00 -9.35 2.72
CA LEU A 59 -5.01 -9.36 4.18
C LEU A 59 -5.02 -7.92 4.74
N PHE A 60 -4.21 -7.03 4.16
CA PHE A 60 -4.17 -5.63 4.55
C PHE A 60 -5.52 -4.94 4.35
N VAL A 61 -6.18 -5.14 3.22
CA VAL A 61 -7.53 -4.58 2.96
C VAL A 61 -8.56 -5.15 3.95
N ALA A 62 -8.49 -6.44 4.27
CA ALA A 62 -9.37 -7.04 5.27
C ALA A 62 -9.16 -6.42 6.66
N PHE A 63 -7.91 -6.16 7.05
CA PHE A 63 -7.57 -5.49 8.30
C PHE A 63 -7.96 -4.01 8.32
N GLU A 64 -7.81 -3.28 7.20
CA GLU A 64 -8.29 -1.88 7.13
C GLU A 64 -9.81 -1.79 7.31
N MET A 65 -10.56 -2.78 6.78
CA MET A 65 -12.00 -2.86 7.00
C MET A 65 -12.35 -3.07 8.48
N GLU A 66 -11.58 -3.85 9.23
CA GLU A 66 -11.75 -4.01 10.70
C GLU A 66 -11.71 -2.65 11.41
N MET A 67 -10.70 -1.83 11.09
CA MET A 67 -10.52 -0.51 11.68
C MET A 67 -11.70 0.42 11.34
N MET A 68 -12.24 0.34 10.12
CA MET A 68 -13.42 1.09 9.71
C MET A 68 -14.64 0.79 10.59
N PHE A 69 -14.80 -0.44 11.07
CA PHE A 69 -15.87 -0.83 12.01
C PHE A 69 -15.56 -0.47 13.47
N MET A 70 -14.28 -0.46 13.87
CA MET A 70 -13.88 -0.10 15.23
C MET A 70 -14.17 1.37 15.57
N TYR A 71 -14.01 2.29 14.62
CA TYR A 71 -14.25 3.72 14.87
C TYR A 71 -15.68 4.05 15.32
N PRO A 72 -16.75 3.68 14.58
CA PRO A 72 -18.12 3.96 15.02
C PRO A 72 -18.50 3.17 16.28
N TRP A 73 -18.01 1.94 16.42
CA TRP A 73 -18.23 1.16 17.63
C TRP A 73 -17.69 1.84 18.89
N ALA A 74 -16.49 2.42 18.83
CA ALA A 74 -15.89 3.11 19.98
C ALA A 74 -16.78 4.27 20.48
N VAL A 75 -17.53 4.91 19.58
CA VAL A 75 -18.50 5.94 19.93
C VAL A 75 -19.74 5.33 20.61
N VAL A 76 -20.27 4.22 20.07
CA VAL A 76 -21.45 3.51 20.61
C VAL A 76 -21.17 2.84 21.95
N PHE A 77 -19.91 2.43 22.20
CA PHE A 77 -19.50 1.81 23.45
C PHE A 77 -19.83 2.68 24.68
N VAL A 78 -19.78 4.01 24.53
CA VAL A 78 -20.12 4.95 25.61
C VAL A 78 -21.57 4.82 26.07
N SER A 79 -22.51 4.50 25.18
CA SER A 79 -23.92 4.33 25.51
C SER A 79 -24.32 2.89 25.84
N GLU A 80 -23.74 1.90 25.16
CA GLU A 80 -24.15 0.49 25.23
C GLU A 80 -23.28 -0.37 26.16
N GLY A 81 -22.08 0.11 26.53
CA GLY A 81 -21.18 -0.54 27.49
C GLY A 81 -20.84 -2.00 27.13
N ILE A 82 -21.20 -2.93 28.02
CA ILE A 82 -20.80 -4.35 27.93
C ILE A 82 -21.41 -5.06 26.72
N LYS A 83 -22.62 -4.69 26.28
CA LYS A 83 -23.23 -5.30 25.09
C LYS A 83 -22.41 -5.00 23.84
N ALA A 84 -22.10 -3.73 23.63
CA ALA A 84 -21.22 -3.32 22.53
C ALA A 84 -19.85 -3.99 22.64
N LEU A 85 -19.29 -4.16 23.85
CA LEU A 85 -18.04 -4.89 24.03
C LEU A 85 -18.12 -6.35 23.56
N ALA A 86 -19.21 -7.05 23.88
CA ALA A 86 -19.41 -8.43 23.46
C ALA A 86 -19.56 -8.55 21.94
N GLU A 87 -20.30 -7.64 21.32
CA GLU A 87 -20.50 -7.60 19.86
C GLU A 87 -19.18 -7.35 19.11
N MET A 88 -18.39 -6.36 19.55
CA MET A 88 -17.08 -6.10 18.96
C MET A 88 -16.09 -7.22 19.27
N GLY A 89 -16.10 -7.77 20.48
CA GLY A 89 -15.26 -8.93 20.82
C GLY A 89 -15.55 -10.12 19.92
N MET A 90 -16.82 -10.40 19.61
CA MET A 90 -17.22 -11.44 18.66
C MET A 90 -16.73 -11.13 17.24
N PHE A 91 -16.88 -9.88 16.79
CA PHE A 91 -16.40 -9.44 15.47
C PHE A 91 -14.89 -9.62 15.33
N LEU A 92 -14.11 -9.14 16.30
CA LEU A 92 -12.65 -9.27 16.34
C LEU A 92 -12.21 -10.74 16.39
N ALA A 93 -12.93 -11.59 17.13
CA ALA A 93 -12.64 -13.02 17.19
C ALA A 93 -12.78 -13.69 15.81
N ILE A 94 -13.84 -13.36 15.06
CA ILE A 94 -14.06 -13.92 13.72
C ILE A 94 -12.95 -13.47 12.75
N LEU A 95 -12.56 -12.20 12.77
CA LEU A 95 -11.47 -11.70 11.93
C LEU A 95 -10.11 -12.27 12.32
N SER A 96 -9.85 -12.41 13.62
CA SER A 96 -8.63 -13.03 14.15
C SER A 96 -8.46 -14.47 13.67
N VAL A 97 -9.55 -15.22 13.52
CA VAL A 97 -9.53 -16.57 12.91
C VAL A 97 -9.06 -16.51 11.45
N GLY A 98 -9.50 -15.51 10.67
CA GLY A 98 -9.04 -15.30 9.30
C GLY A 98 -7.53 -15.01 9.21
N ILE A 99 -7.01 -14.18 10.12
CA ILE A 99 -5.57 -13.89 10.22
C ILE A 99 -4.78 -15.15 10.62
N LEU A 100 -5.26 -15.89 11.62
CA LEU A 100 -4.64 -17.15 12.07
C LEU A 100 -4.60 -18.19 10.94
N TYR A 101 -5.68 -18.31 10.17
CA TYR A 101 -5.73 -19.18 8.99
C TYR A 101 -4.69 -18.74 7.95
N GLY A 102 -4.64 -17.45 7.65
CA GLY A 102 -3.65 -16.89 6.73
C GLY A 102 -2.21 -17.17 7.18
N TRP A 103 -1.92 -17.02 8.47
CA TRP A 103 -0.62 -17.37 9.04
C TRP A 103 -0.28 -18.83 8.79
N ARG A 104 -1.20 -19.75 9.08
CA ARG A 104 -1.00 -21.18 8.84
C ARG A 104 -0.65 -21.48 7.38
N GLU A 105 -1.27 -20.76 6.44
CA GLU A 105 -1.03 -20.91 5.00
C GLU A 105 0.32 -20.31 4.54
N GLY A 106 1.04 -19.63 5.45
CA GLY A 106 2.37 -19.13 5.18
C GLY A 106 2.40 -17.84 4.35
N ILE A 107 1.31 -17.05 4.32
CA ILE A 107 1.27 -15.76 3.61
C ILE A 107 2.35 -14.77 4.08
N PHE A 108 2.90 -14.96 5.28
CA PHE A 108 3.96 -14.12 5.84
C PHE A 108 5.38 -14.63 5.55
N ARG A 109 5.54 -15.75 4.83
CA ARG A 109 6.88 -16.29 4.51
C ARG A 109 7.49 -15.56 3.32
N TRP A 110 8.61 -14.91 3.57
CA TRP A 110 9.43 -14.25 2.55
C TRP A 110 10.55 -15.20 2.10
N GLN A 111 10.52 -15.60 0.82
CA GLN A 111 11.60 -16.27 0.09
C GLN A 111 11.79 -15.55 -1.22
#